data_AF-A0A3E1EZ95-F1
#
_entry.id   AF-A0A3E1EZ95-F1
#
_cell.length_a   1.000
_cell.length_b   1.000
_cell.length_c   1.000
_cell.angle_alpha   90.00
_cell.angle_beta   90.00
_cell.angle_gamma   90.00
#
_symmetry.space_group_name_H-M   'P 1'
#
loop_
_entity.id
_entity.type
_entity.pdbx_description
1 polymer ?
#
loop_
_entity_poly.entity_id
_entity_poly.type
_entity_poly.pdbx_seq_one_letter_code
_entity_poly.pdbx_strand_id
1 'polypeptide(L)'
;MVKIKYPKYYKDLSINDLKNKCLEIFDTKLKGKKVINSNSGAIIKLSKKGAKHALFARGAGFNKVLCVSKIDQILRHGKMYSIERSKSKGVLFVIKFLTEVSIDNENMYVITFIRSTNSGEMYYDHAVIEQKKPQDYRNGFL
;
A
#
# COMPACT_ATOMS: atom_id res chain seq x y z
N MET A 1 4.61 -0.81 -14.00
CA MET A 1 4.48 0.53 -13.41
C MET A 1 2.99 0.89 -13.34
N VAL A 2 2.50 1.39 -12.20
CA VAL A 2 1.11 1.86 -12.05
C VAL A 2 1.06 3.36 -12.31
N LYS A 3 0.21 3.80 -13.25
CA LYS A 3 0.04 5.23 -13.56
C LYS A 3 -1.13 5.79 -12.76
N ILE A 4 -0.88 6.90 -12.09
CA ILE A 4 -1.81 7.52 -11.16
C ILE A 4 -1.94 9.00 -11.58
N LYS A 5 -3.14 9.37 -12.05
CA LYS A 5 -3.50 10.75 -12.39
C LYS A 5 -4.75 11.13 -11.61
N TYR A 6 -4.74 12.30 -10.99
CA TYR A 6 -5.92 12.86 -10.31
C TYR A 6 -6.38 14.15 -10.96
N PRO A 7 -7.67 14.51 -10.76
CA PRO A 7 -8.15 15.83 -11.11
C PRO A 7 -7.31 16.93 -10.45
N LYS A 8 -7.02 18.00 -11.19
CA LYS A 8 -6.23 19.14 -10.68
C LYS A 8 -6.75 19.68 -9.35
N TYR A 9 -8.08 19.74 -9.19
CA TYR A 9 -8.72 20.25 -7.98
C TYR A 9 -8.37 19.49 -6.69
N TYR A 10 -7.79 18.28 -6.79
CA TYR A 10 -7.31 17.57 -5.60
C TYR A 10 -6.17 18.34 -4.93
N LYS A 11 -5.34 19.07 -5.70
CA LYS A 11 -4.23 19.88 -5.18
C LYS A 11 -4.71 21.09 -4.38
N ASP A 12 -5.95 21.51 -4.59
CA ASP A 12 -6.57 22.65 -3.91
C ASP A 12 -7.25 22.23 -2.58
N LEU A 13 -7.38 20.92 -2.33
CA LEU A 13 -7.96 20.41 -1.09
C LEU A 13 -6.96 20.45 0.06
N SER A 14 -7.46 20.69 1.27
CA SER A 14 -6.65 20.44 2.47
C SER A 14 -6.29 18.95 2.54
N ILE A 15 -5.15 18.64 3.17
CA ILE A 15 -4.73 17.24 3.31
C ILE A 15 -5.77 16.40 4.07
N ASN A 16 -6.54 17.00 4.98
CA ASN A 16 -7.59 16.30 5.72
C ASN A 16 -8.80 15.99 4.83
N ASP A 17 -9.23 16.94 4.00
CA ASP A 17 -10.32 16.71 3.04
C ASP A 17 -9.94 15.62 2.04
N LEU A 18 -8.69 15.64 1.57
CA LEU A 18 -8.17 14.62 0.69
C LEU A 18 -8.13 13.24 1.36
N LYS A 19 -7.71 13.14 2.63
CA LYS A 19 -7.75 11.90 3.41
C LYS A 19 -9.18 11.37 3.55
N ASN A 20 -10.14 12.24 3.88
CA ASN A 20 -11.55 11.86 4.01
C ASN A 20 -12.11 11.35 2.69
N LYS A 21 -11.85 12.05 1.58
CA LYS A 21 -12.24 11.62 0.24
C LYS A 21 -11.61 10.29 -0.17
N CYS A 22 -10.33 10.08 0.16
CA CYS A 22 -9.68 8.80 -0.10
C CYS A 22 -10.28 7.66 0.74
N LEU A 23 -10.64 7.93 1.99
CA LEU A 23 -11.28 6.95 2.86
C LEU A 23 -12.68 6.58 2.35
N GLU A 24 -13.44 7.55 1.85
CA GLU A 24 -14.74 7.32 1.20
C GLU A 24 -14.61 6.43 -0.04
N ILE A 25 -13.63 6.71 -0.91
CA ILE A 25 -13.31 5.85 -2.06
C ILE A 25 -12.95 4.43 -1.59
N PHE A 26 -12.15 4.31 -0.53
CA PHE A 26 -11.78 3.01 -0.01
C PHE A 26 -13.01 2.25 0.52
N ASP A 27 -13.85 2.91 1.31
CA ASP A 27 -15.05 2.31 1.90
C ASP A 27 -16.04 1.84 0.83
N THR A 28 -16.23 2.61 -0.23
CA THR A 28 -17.21 2.33 -1.29
C THR A 28 -16.72 1.33 -2.33
N LYS A 29 -15.41 1.29 -2.64
CA LYS A 29 -14.88 0.52 -3.78
C LYS A 29 -13.90 -0.60 -3.41
N LEU A 30 -13.25 -0.51 -2.26
CA LEU A 30 -12.07 -1.34 -1.96
C LEU A 30 -12.23 -2.18 -0.69
N LYS A 31 -13.01 -1.74 0.29
CA LYS A 31 -13.17 -2.42 1.58
C LYS A 31 -13.64 -3.86 1.38
N GLY A 32 -12.89 -4.81 1.96
CA GLY A 32 -13.21 -6.24 1.90
C GLY A 32 -12.83 -6.94 0.59
N LYS A 33 -12.43 -6.19 -0.45
CA LYS A 33 -11.95 -6.75 -1.71
C LYS A 33 -10.72 -7.63 -1.47
N LYS A 34 -10.64 -8.74 -2.19
CA LYS A 34 -9.44 -9.58 -2.29
C LYS A 34 -8.70 -9.20 -3.58
N VAL A 35 -7.40 -8.94 -3.45
CA VAL A 35 -6.51 -8.62 -4.57
C VAL A 35 -5.55 -9.79 -4.73
N ILE A 36 -5.52 -10.37 -5.93
CA ILE A 36 -4.52 -11.38 -6.29
C ILE A 36 -3.31 -10.65 -6.85
N ASN A 37 -2.15 -10.81 -6.21
CA ASN A 37 -0.89 -10.27 -6.71
C ASN A 37 -0.46 -11.05 -7.96
N SER A 38 -0.17 -10.35 -9.05
CA SER A 38 0.18 -10.95 -10.33
C SER A 38 1.58 -11.57 -10.38
N ASN A 39 2.49 -11.17 -9.48
CA ASN A 39 3.85 -11.71 -9.43
C ASN A 39 3.99 -12.92 -8.50
N SER A 40 3.24 -12.96 -7.39
CA SER A 40 3.38 -14.01 -6.36
C SER A 40 2.15 -14.92 -6.21
N GLY A 41 1.01 -14.58 -6.81
CA GLY A 41 -0.26 -15.28 -6.58
C GLY A 41 -0.89 -15.03 -5.21
N ALA A 42 -0.27 -14.20 -4.35
CA ALA A 42 -0.79 -13.92 -3.01
C ALA A 42 -2.19 -13.29 -3.04
N ILE A 43 -3.12 -13.81 -2.23
CA ILE A 43 -4.48 -13.30 -2.09
C ILE A 43 -4.53 -12.35 -0.89
N ILE A 44 -4.61 -11.05 -1.16
CA ILE A 44 -4.48 -9.98 -0.16
C ILE A 44 -5.84 -9.35 0.10
N LYS A 45 -6.33 -9.40 1.34
CA LYS A 45 -7.56 -8.73 1.76
C LYS A 45 -7.32 -7.27 2.08
N LEU A 46 -8.13 -6.38 1.51
CA LEU A 46 -8.11 -4.96 1.81
C LEU A 46 -8.91 -4.65 3.06
N SER A 47 -8.21 -4.25 4.13
CA SER A 47 -8.82 -3.90 5.41
C SER A 47 -8.95 -2.37 5.56
N LYS A 48 -10.07 -1.91 6.13
CA LYS A 48 -10.26 -0.49 6.47
C LYS A 48 -9.22 -0.01 7.48
N LYS A 49 -8.83 -0.88 8.41
CA LYS A 49 -7.77 -0.61 9.39
C LYS A 49 -6.48 -0.21 8.69
N GLY A 50 -6.09 -0.95 7.65
CA GLY A 50 -4.85 -0.65 6.95
C GLY A 50 -4.91 0.63 6.10
N ALA A 51 -6.06 0.91 5.50
CA ALA A 51 -6.28 2.20 4.82
C ALA A 51 -6.17 3.37 5.79
N LYS A 52 -6.82 3.28 6.96
CA LYS A 52 -6.72 4.30 8.01
C LYS A 52 -5.28 4.48 8.49
N HIS A 53 -4.56 3.39 8.69
CA HIS A 53 -3.15 3.45 9.11
C HIS A 53 -2.31 4.22 8.09
N ALA A 54 -2.44 3.93 6.79
CA ALA A 54 -1.72 4.66 5.75
C ALA A 54 -2.10 6.15 5.65
N LEU A 55 -3.40 6.48 5.76
CA LEU A 55 -3.92 7.84 5.61
C LEU A 55 -3.63 8.74 6.82
N PHE A 56 -3.69 8.20 8.03
CA PHE A 56 -3.58 8.98 9.27
C PHE A 56 -2.25 8.80 9.98
N ALA A 57 -1.30 8.07 9.39
CA ALA A 57 0.09 8.08 9.83
C ALA A 57 0.66 9.51 9.80
N ARG A 58 1.53 9.82 10.77
CA ARG A 58 2.27 11.08 10.81
C ARG A 58 3.05 11.27 9.50
N GLY A 59 2.96 12.47 8.91
CA GLY A 59 3.63 12.77 7.64
C GLY A 59 2.97 12.16 6.40
N ALA A 60 1.72 11.68 6.48
CA ALA A 60 0.96 11.32 5.28
C ALA A 60 0.67 12.55 4.42
N GLY A 61 1.54 12.77 3.42
CA GLY A 61 1.40 13.83 2.41
C GLY A 61 0.52 13.42 1.23
N PHE A 62 0.34 14.38 0.31
CA PHE A 62 -0.54 14.28 -0.86
C PHE A 62 -0.39 12.94 -1.62
N ASN A 63 0.82 12.62 -2.07
CA ASN A 63 1.09 11.40 -2.85
C ASN A 63 0.72 10.10 -2.10
N LYS A 64 0.91 10.05 -0.78
CA LYS A 64 0.53 8.87 0.03
C LYS A 64 -0.97 8.67 0.02
N VAL A 65 -1.72 9.75 0.21
CA VAL A 65 -3.18 9.71 0.19
C VAL A 65 -3.70 9.25 -1.18
N LEU A 66 -3.12 9.79 -2.25
CA LEU A 66 -3.43 9.39 -3.61
C LEU A 66 -3.25 7.87 -3.83
N CYS A 67 -2.08 7.32 -3.47
CA CYS A 67 -1.79 5.89 -3.62
C CYS A 67 -2.81 4.98 -2.91
N VAL A 68 -3.32 5.36 -1.73
CA VAL A 68 -4.30 4.52 -1.00
C VAL A 68 -5.57 4.30 -1.81
N SER A 69 -6.03 5.29 -2.58
CA SER A 69 -7.23 5.12 -3.44
C SER A 69 -7.01 4.22 -4.67
N LYS A 70 -5.76 3.82 -4.93
CA LYS A 70 -5.36 2.87 -5.99
C LYS A 70 -4.64 1.65 -5.42
N ILE A 71 -4.80 1.38 -4.12
CA ILE A 71 -4.03 0.35 -3.44
C ILE A 71 -4.27 -1.05 -4.02
N ASP A 72 -5.43 -1.31 -4.61
CA ASP A 72 -5.70 -2.59 -5.27
C ASP A 72 -4.84 -2.80 -6.52
N GLN A 73 -4.64 -1.77 -7.34
CA GLN A 73 -3.74 -1.82 -8.49
C GLN A 73 -2.28 -1.89 -8.06
N ILE A 74 -1.91 -1.10 -7.04
CA ILE A 74 -0.56 -1.10 -6.48
C ILE A 74 -0.19 -2.50 -5.96
N LEU A 75 -1.08 -3.13 -5.20
CA LEU A 75 -0.90 -4.47 -4.66
C LEU A 75 -0.92 -5.55 -5.75
N ARG A 76 -1.75 -5.39 -6.78
CA ARG A 76 -1.81 -6.34 -7.89
C ARG A 76 -0.48 -6.43 -8.64
N HIS A 77 0.21 -5.30 -8.81
CA HIS A 77 1.43 -5.21 -9.61
C HIS A 77 2.73 -5.13 -8.80
N GLY A 78 2.66 -5.10 -7.47
CA GLY A 78 3.84 -5.09 -6.62
C GLY A 78 4.67 -6.35 -6.77
N LYS A 79 5.98 -6.19 -6.75
CA LYS A 79 6.94 -7.30 -6.70
C LYS A 79 7.32 -7.56 -5.26
N MET A 80 7.39 -8.82 -4.87
CA MET A 80 7.82 -9.16 -3.51
C MET A 80 9.23 -8.61 -3.27
N TYR A 81 9.39 -7.87 -2.19
CA TYR A 81 10.60 -7.13 -1.86
C TYR A 81 11.29 -7.70 -0.63
N SER A 82 10.54 -8.02 0.42
CA SER A 82 11.07 -8.74 1.59
C SER A 82 9.97 -9.51 2.32
N ILE A 83 10.39 -10.49 3.12
CA ILE A 83 9.55 -11.20 4.09
C ILE A 83 10.29 -11.19 5.42
N GLU A 84 9.63 -10.74 6.48
CA GLU A 84 10.18 -10.65 7.82
C GLU A 84 9.29 -11.38 8.81
N ARG A 85 9.88 -12.19 9.71
CA ARG A 85 9.11 -12.83 10.78
C ARG A 85 8.61 -11.77 11.76
N SER A 86 7.32 -11.81 12.05
CA SER A 86 6.69 -10.85 12.96
C SER A 86 6.90 -11.24 14.42
N LYS A 87 7.14 -10.25 15.28
CA LYS A 87 7.13 -10.40 16.75
C LYS A 87 5.74 -10.24 17.36
N SER A 88 4.76 -9.77 16.58
CA SER A 88 3.39 -9.54 17.05
C SER A 88 2.61 -10.85 17.17
N LYS A 89 1.89 -11.05 18.28
CA LYS A 89 0.97 -12.19 18.45
C LYS A 89 -0.06 -12.22 17.30
N GLY A 90 -0.29 -13.40 16.73
CA GLY A 90 -1.26 -13.64 15.66
C GLY A 90 -0.81 -13.26 14.24
N VAL A 91 0.39 -12.68 14.08
CA VAL A 91 1.00 -12.40 12.78
C VAL A 91 2.30 -13.18 12.66
N LEU A 92 2.37 -14.03 11.64
CA LEU A 92 3.54 -14.87 11.36
C LEU A 92 4.61 -14.10 10.60
N PHE A 93 4.21 -13.41 9.53
CA PHE A 93 5.11 -12.65 8.66
C PHE A 93 4.57 -11.26 8.31
N VAL A 94 5.50 -10.33 8.09
CA VAL A 94 5.27 -9.09 7.36
C VAL A 94 5.93 -9.22 6.00
N ILE A 95 5.12 -9.18 4.95
CA ILE A 95 5.55 -9.27 3.55
C ILE A 95 5.51 -7.86 2.98
N LYS A 96 6.61 -7.42 2.37
CA LYS A 96 6.71 -6.13 1.70
C LYS A 96 6.65 -6.37 0.19
N PHE A 97 5.78 -5.64 -0.50
CA PHE A 97 5.80 -5.55 -1.95
C PHE A 97 6.25 -4.16 -2.37
N LEU A 98 7.11 -4.08 -3.38
CA LEU A 98 7.58 -2.86 -4.00
C LEU A 98 6.87 -2.67 -5.34
N THR A 99 6.22 -1.53 -5.52
CA THR A 99 5.55 -1.16 -6.76
C THR A 99 6.07 0.17 -7.25
N GLU A 100 6.56 0.22 -8.49
CA GLU A 100 6.87 1.47 -9.17
C GLU A 100 5.57 2.15 -9.63
N VAL A 101 5.41 3.41 -9.27
CA VAL A 101 4.25 4.23 -9.60
C VAL A 101 4.68 5.52 -10.27
N SER A 102 3.82 6.06 -11.14
CA SER A 102 3.98 7.40 -11.72
C SER A 102 2.80 8.25 -11.29
N ILE A 103 3.04 9.26 -10.44
CA ILE A 103 2.01 10.19 -9.91
C ILE A 103 2.27 11.53 -10.57
N ASP A 104 1.32 12.04 -11.37
CA ASP A 104 1.48 13.30 -12.11
C ASP A 104 2.80 13.40 -12.91
N ASN A 105 3.23 12.26 -13.48
CA ASN A 105 4.50 12.07 -14.22
C ASN A 105 5.78 12.04 -13.37
N GLU A 106 5.67 12.09 -12.04
CA GLU A 106 6.79 11.82 -11.15
C GLU A 106 6.85 10.33 -10.81
N ASN A 107 8.00 9.70 -11.06
CA ASN A 107 8.22 8.30 -10.73
C ASN A 107 8.59 8.16 -9.25
N MET A 108 7.89 7.25 -8.58
CA MET A 108 8.07 6.95 -7.17
C MET A 108 7.94 5.44 -6.92
N TYR A 109 8.30 5.02 -5.72
CA TYR A 109 8.19 3.64 -5.29
C TYR A 109 7.24 3.55 -4.10
N VAL A 110 6.28 2.64 -4.17
CA VAL A 110 5.36 2.35 -3.08
C VAL A 110 5.74 1.02 -2.46
N ILE A 111 6.05 1.02 -1.17
CA ILE A 111 6.25 -0.18 -0.37
C ILE A 111 4.96 -0.47 0.37
N THR A 112 4.28 -1.56 0.01
CA THR A 112 3.07 -2.00 0.72
C THR A 112 3.40 -3.13 1.70
N PHE A 113 2.85 -3.01 2.91
CA PHE A 113 3.07 -3.96 4.01
C PHE A 113 1.84 -4.85 4.17
N ILE A 114 2.06 -6.15 4.06
CA ILE A 114 1.05 -7.19 4.17
C ILE A 114 1.36 -8.04 5.38
N ARG A 115 0.37 -8.25 6.24
CA ARG A 115 0.50 -9.14 7.38
C ARG A 115 -0.08 -10.50 7.01
N SER A 116 0.71 -11.55 7.21
CA SER A 116 0.26 -12.94 7.12
C SER A 116 -0.01 -13.46 8.52
N THR A 117 -1.22 -13.93 8.79
CA THR A 117 -1.58 -14.53 10.09
C THR A 117 -1.06 -15.96 10.22
N ASN A 118 -1.17 -16.53 11.42
CA ASN A 118 -0.90 -17.95 11.66
C ASN A 118 -1.88 -18.88 10.93
N SER A 119 -3.06 -18.38 10.54
CA SER A 119 -4.05 -19.10 9.73
C SER A 119 -3.82 -18.99 8.22
N GLY A 120 -2.75 -18.29 7.80
CA GLY A 120 -2.43 -18.09 6.38
C GLY A 120 -3.20 -16.94 5.70
N GLU A 121 -4.03 -16.19 6.44
CA GLU A 121 -4.71 -15.03 5.88
C GLU A 121 -3.73 -13.87 5.68
N MET A 122 -3.81 -13.23 4.51
CA MET A 122 -3.01 -12.05 4.19
C MET A 122 -3.89 -10.81 4.10
N TYR A 123 -3.52 -9.75 4.81
CA TYR A 123 -4.23 -8.48 4.76
C TYR A 123 -3.29 -7.29 4.64
N TYR A 124 -3.77 -6.29 3.90
CA TYR A 124 -3.10 -5.00 3.77
C TYR A 124 -3.10 -4.24 5.11
N ASP A 125 -1.90 -3.80 5.53
CA ASP A 125 -1.67 -3.02 6.75
C ASP A 125 -1.37 -1.54 6.45
N HIS A 126 -0.38 -1.21 5.62
CA HIS A 126 -0.13 0.19 5.25
C HIS A 126 0.81 0.30 4.05
N ALA A 127 1.10 1.53 3.62
CA ALA A 127 2.05 1.81 2.57
C ALA A 127 2.96 3.01 2.90
N VAL A 128 4.18 2.94 2.39
CA VAL A 128 5.18 4.01 2.41
C VAL A 128 5.52 4.38 0.95
N ILE A 129 5.86 5.64 0.72
CA ILE A 129 6.27 6.14 -0.60
C ILE A 129 7.69 6.66 -0.50
N GLU A 130 8.54 6.24 -1.43
CA GLU A 130 9.93 6.62 -1.56
C GLU A 130 10.18 7.24 -2.94
N GLN A 131 11.00 8.29 -3.01
CA GLN A 131 11.41 8.89 -4.28
C GLN A 131 12.52 8.08 -4.98
N LYS A 132 13.32 7.34 -4.20
CA LYS A 132 14.38 6.49 -4.72
C LYS A 132 13.98 5.04 -4.52
N LYS A 133 14.42 4.18 -5.44
CA LYS A 133 14.23 2.74 -5.26
C LYS A 133 14.94 2.34 -3.96
N PRO A 134 14.25 1.71 -3.01
CA PRO A 134 14.93 1.21 -1.81
C PRO A 134 15.98 0.20 -2.28
N GLN A 135 17.21 0.35 -1.79
CA GLN A 135 18.27 -0.62 -2.07
C GLN A 135 17.84 -1.96 -1.51
N ASP A 136 17.92 -3.03 -2.31
CA ASP A 136 17.58 -4.38 -1.88
C ASP A 136 18.28 -4.65 -0.54
N TYR A 137 17.52 -4.71 0.55
CA TYR A 137 18.04 -5.21 1.82
C TYR A 137 18.26 -6.72 1.65
N ARG A 138 19.34 -7.11 0.97
CA ARG A 138 19.93 -8.44 1.09
C ARG A 138 20.61 -8.53 2.46
N ASN A 139 19.82 -8.51 3.53
CA ASN A 139 20.30 -9.03 4.81
C ASN A 139 19.63 -10.39 5.00
N GLY A 140 20.48 -11.40 4.90
CA GLY A 140 20.16 -12.78 4.61
C GLY A 140 19.29 -13.48 5.64
N PHE A 141 18.54 -14.44 5.13
CA PHE A 141 18.18 -15.68 5.80
C PHE A 141 17.93 -16.71 4.69
N LEU A 142 19.00 -17.43 4.34
CA LEU A 142 18.90 -18.88 4.07
C LEU A 142 19.18 -19.58 5.40
#